data_AF-A0A355RJK2-F1
#
_entry.id   AF-A0A355RJK2-F1
#
_cell.length_a   1.000
_cell.length_b   1.000
_cell.length_c   1.000
_cell.angle_alpha   90.00
_cell.angle_beta   90.00
_cell.angle_gamma   90.00
#
_symmetry.space_group_name_H-M   'P 1'
#
loop_
_entity.id
_entity.type
_entity.pdbx_description
1 polymer ?
#
loop_
_entity_poly.entity_id
_entity_poly.type
_entity_poly.pdbx_seq_one_letter_code
_entity_poly.pdbx_strand_id
1 'polypeptide(L)'
;EVVHQDDEGAFYYFYYDVVNSNEKLIVATTRPETMFGDQAVFVNPKDERYKHLIGKKCINPANKEELPIMADSYVDLKFGTGAMKATPAHDPNDFKLAKKYNLKLVKVLDESAHMNSLCGKYEGMDRYECRDKLVKDIEKEGHLQKIEKIVHSVGHSERSGAVVEPMLSKQWFVKMKPLADKVIETMQGKGKINFIPKRFEKVLLRWMANCEDWCVSRQLWWGHRIPAYYNKKDGSILVSEETPDLNLYTQDEDVLDTWFSSGLWPFATLGWPEKSEDFDRYFPTSVLVTGYDIIFFWVSRMVFQSLHFTGKIPFKDVVIHGLIRDEQGRKMSKSLGNGIDPIDVINKYGVDALRYFITTNSTPGLDMRYSDEKLKSAQNYLNKIWNATRYVEMSLGDDFVPSILEKEKLSTLDRYILSRLEKTIKRVQAKMEKYEFGAASSILYNFVYDDFC
;
A
#
# COMPACT_ATOMS: atom_id res chain seq x y z
N GLU A 1 -3.87 -4.21 6.95
CA GLU A 1 -4.13 -3.16 5.95
C GLU A 1 -5.59 -3.23 5.55
N VAL A 2 -6.12 -2.15 4.95
CA VAL A 2 -7.54 -2.01 4.63
C VAL A 2 -7.73 -2.09 3.11
N VAL A 3 -8.63 -2.96 2.66
CA VAL A 3 -9.11 -3.03 1.28
C VAL A 3 -10.58 -2.64 1.23
N HIS A 4 -10.96 -1.90 0.20
CA HIS A 4 -12.33 -1.47 0.02
C HIS A 4 -13.07 -2.39 -0.95
N GLN A 5 -14.26 -2.81 -0.59
CA GLN A 5 -15.16 -3.60 -1.43
C GLN A 5 -16.60 -3.06 -1.33
N ASP A 6 -17.42 -3.36 -2.32
CA ASP A 6 -18.81 -2.91 -2.37
C ASP A 6 -19.70 -3.87 -1.59
N ASP A 7 -20.27 -3.38 -0.50
CA ASP A 7 -21.15 -4.13 0.39
C ASP A 7 -22.58 -3.60 0.32
N GLU A 8 -23.55 -4.53 0.40
CA GLU A 8 -24.95 -4.19 0.63
C GLU A 8 -25.14 -3.67 2.06
N GLY A 9 -25.74 -2.49 2.18
CA GLY A 9 -26.05 -1.85 3.46
C GLY A 9 -27.34 -1.06 3.39
N ALA A 10 -27.55 -0.20 4.38
CA ALA A 10 -28.72 0.66 4.45
C ALA A 10 -28.36 2.07 4.92
N PHE A 11 -29.03 3.05 4.33
CA PHE A 11 -29.07 4.43 4.77
C PHE A 11 -30.34 4.63 5.60
N TYR A 12 -30.14 5.02 6.86
CA TYR A 12 -31.22 5.30 7.81
C TYR A 12 -31.41 6.81 7.90
N TYR A 13 -32.66 7.25 7.77
CA TYR A 13 -33.03 8.66 7.83
C TYR A 13 -33.78 8.92 9.13
N PHE A 14 -33.20 9.72 10.01
CA PHE A 14 -33.75 10.01 11.33
C PHE A 14 -34.14 11.47 11.48
N TYR A 15 -35.25 11.70 12.17
CA TYR A 15 -35.66 13.04 12.60
C TYR A 15 -34.97 13.43 13.91
N TYR A 16 -34.30 14.57 13.89
CA TYR A 16 -33.75 15.26 15.04
C TYR A 16 -34.62 16.48 15.32
N ASP A 17 -35.28 16.54 16.48
CA ASP A 17 -36.15 17.67 16.83
C ASP A 17 -35.30 18.90 17.16
N VAL A 18 -35.61 20.05 16.59
CA VAL A 18 -34.90 21.30 16.88
C VAL A 18 -35.37 21.85 18.22
N VAL A 19 -34.43 22.11 19.13
CA VAL A 19 -34.73 22.62 20.48
C VAL A 19 -35.46 23.96 20.37
N ASN A 20 -36.53 24.12 21.15
CA ASN A 20 -37.43 25.29 21.14
C ASN A 20 -38.09 25.57 19.77
N SER A 21 -38.32 24.54 18.96
CA SER A 21 -39.04 24.65 17.68
C SER A 21 -39.89 23.39 17.43
N ASN A 22 -40.89 23.52 16.55
CA ASN A 22 -41.64 22.37 16.01
C ASN A 22 -40.98 21.79 14.73
N GLU A 23 -39.84 22.36 14.32
CA GLU A 23 -39.09 21.91 13.15
C GLU A 23 -38.27 20.66 13.44
N LYS A 24 -38.13 19.81 12.42
CA LYS A 24 -37.33 18.58 12.47
C LYS A 24 -36.24 18.64 11.41
N LEU A 25 -35.02 18.32 11.80
CA LEU A 25 -33.87 18.12 10.91
C LEU A 25 -33.79 16.64 10.54
N ILE A 26 -33.57 16.32 9.27
CA ILE A 26 -33.40 14.94 8.83
C ILE A 26 -31.91 14.67 8.67
N VAL A 27 -31.40 13.70 9.40
CA VAL A 27 -29.99 13.26 9.32
C VAL A 27 -29.95 11.84 8.79
N ALA A 28 -29.02 11.61 7.87
CA ALA A 28 -28.86 10.35 7.17
C ALA A 28 -27.55 9.67 7.61
N THR A 29 -27.61 8.38 7.96
CA THR A 29 -26.43 7.62 8.42
C THR A 29 -26.51 6.15 8.03
N THR A 30 -25.37 5.50 7.80
CA THR A 30 -25.26 4.05 7.66
C THR A 30 -24.97 3.33 8.98
N ARG A 31 -24.64 4.10 10.03
CA ARG A 31 -24.20 3.60 11.35
C ARG A 31 -25.02 4.16 12.52
N PRO A 32 -26.30 3.77 12.68
CA PRO A 32 -27.14 4.22 13.79
C PRO A 32 -26.53 4.00 15.18
N GLU A 33 -25.87 2.86 15.40
CA GLU A 33 -25.26 2.49 16.68
C GLU A 33 -24.20 3.49 17.16
N THR A 34 -23.59 4.25 16.25
CA THR A 34 -22.60 5.27 16.60
C THR A 34 -23.22 6.58 17.08
N MET A 35 -24.54 6.76 16.95
CA MET A 35 -25.22 8.02 17.32
C MET A 35 -25.07 8.37 18.80
N PHE A 36 -24.82 7.40 19.69
CA PHE A 36 -24.52 7.67 21.10
C PHE A 36 -23.26 8.52 21.30
N GLY A 37 -22.34 8.54 20.33
CA GLY A 37 -21.11 9.33 20.36
C GLY A 37 -21.20 10.64 19.58
N ASP A 38 -22.39 11.02 19.09
CA ASP A 38 -22.55 12.24 18.31
C ASP A 38 -22.21 13.47 19.14
N GLN A 39 -21.54 14.45 18.54
CA GLN A 39 -21.16 15.71 19.20
C GLN A 39 -21.64 16.97 18.48
N ALA A 40 -22.09 16.83 17.24
CA ALA A 40 -22.70 17.90 16.45
C ALA A 40 -23.48 17.29 15.29
N VAL A 41 -24.35 18.11 14.68
CA VAL A 41 -24.86 17.87 13.33
C VAL A 41 -24.30 18.96 12.42
N PHE A 42 -23.60 18.57 11.36
CA PHE A 42 -23.10 19.51 10.37
C PHE A 42 -24.05 19.62 9.18
N VAL A 43 -24.29 20.85 8.75
CA VAL A 43 -24.99 21.16 7.50
C VAL A 43 -24.07 21.95 6.58
N ASN A 44 -24.34 21.92 5.28
CA ASN A 44 -23.60 22.80 4.37
C ASN A 44 -24.06 24.27 4.56
N PRO A 45 -23.16 25.25 4.69
CA PRO A 45 -23.54 26.67 4.86
C PRO A 45 -24.33 27.25 3.66
N LYS A 46 -24.27 26.60 2.49
CA LYS A 46 -25.02 26.96 1.28
C LYS A 46 -26.34 26.21 1.14
N ASP A 47 -26.70 25.36 2.10
CA ASP A 47 -27.96 24.62 2.07
C ASP A 47 -29.11 25.50 2.58
N GLU A 48 -29.85 26.12 1.65
CA GLU A 48 -30.99 26.98 2.00
C GLU A 48 -32.09 26.23 2.80
N ARG A 49 -32.10 24.88 2.79
CA ARG A 49 -33.04 24.08 3.61
C ARG A 49 -32.74 24.12 5.10
N TYR A 50 -31.48 24.29 5.50
CA TYR A 50 -31.04 24.20 6.91
C TYR A 50 -30.24 25.40 7.40
N LYS A 51 -29.97 26.37 6.54
CA LYS A 51 -29.18 27.56 6.85
C LYS A 51 -29.71 28.33 8.07
N HIS A 52 -31.04 28.38 8.25
CA HIS A 52 -31.70 29.02 9.39
C HIS A 52 -31.61 28.22 10.70
N LEU A 53 -31.11 26.98 10.65
CA LEU A 53 -30.89 26.11 11.81
C LEU A 53 -29.46 26.19 12.35
N ILE A 54 -28.52 26.78 11.60
CA ILE A 54 -27.12 26.93 12.03
C ILE A 54 -27.05 27.74 13.33
N GLY A 55 -26.35 27.19 14.33
CA GLY A 55 -26.23 27.78 15.67
C GLY A 55 -27.36 27.42 16.63
N LYS A 56 -28.45 26.77 16.15
CA LYS A 56 -29.45 26.14 17.02
C LYS A 56 -28.94 24.79 17.52
N LYS A 57 -29.75 24.14 18.34
CA LYS A 57 -29.51 22.78 18.83
C LYS A 57 -30.62 21.84 18.36
N CYS A 58 -30.32 20.55 18.26
CA CYS A 58 -31.29 19.51 18.03
C CYS A 58 -31.12 18.36 19.02
N ILE A 59 -32.18 17.59 19.25
CA ILE A 59 -32.16 16.43 20.14
C ILE A 59 -31.71 15.20 19.36
N ASN A 60 -30.69 14.51 19.87
CA ASN A 60 -30.25 13.23 19.33
C ASN A 60 -31.27 12.13 19.68
N PRO A 61 -31.84 11.42 18.69
CA PRO A 61 -32.86 10.43 18.95
C PRO A 61 -32.33 9.18 19.67
N ALA A 62 -31.02 8.91 19.66
CA ALA A 62 -30.44 7.75 20.34
C ALA A 62 -30.22 7.98 21.85
N ASN A 63 -29.55 9.07 22.23
CA ASN A 63 -29.16 9.34 23.62
C ASN A 63 -29.98 10.46 24.31
N LYS A 64 -30.86 11.14 23.56
CA LYS A 64 -31.71 12.26 24.01
C LYS A 64 -30.95 13.52 24.45
N GLU A 65 -29.66 13.62 24.14
CA GLU A 65 -28.85 14.81 24.43
C GLU A 65 -29.04 15.90 23.37
N GLU A 66 -28.78 17.15 23.76
CA GLU A 66 -28.76 18.29 22.84
C GLU A 66 -27.43 18.34 22.07
N LEU A 67 -27.52 18.40 20.73
CA LEU A 67 -26.38 18.57 19.83
C LEU A 67 -26.41 19.94 19.15
N PRO A 68 -25.28 20.64 19.03
CA PRO A 68 -25.19 21.86 18.24
C PRO A 68 -25.32 21.55 16.74
N ILE A 69 -26.06 22.41 16.02
CA ILE A 69 -26.12 22.40 14.56
C ILE A 69 -25.05 23.37 14.05
N MET A 70 -24.03 22.84 13.38
CA MET A 70 -22.86 23.57 12.91
C MET A 70 -22.80 23.57 11.38
N ALA A 71 -21.98 24.45 10.80
CA ALA A 71 -21.85 24.56 9.36
C ALA A 71 -20.42 24.24 8.90
N ASP A 72 -20.29 23.36 7.91
CA ASP A 72 -19.01 23.11 7.23
C ASP A 72 -19.25 22.79 5.75
N SER A 73 -18.39 23.32 4.86
CA SER A 73 -18.44 23.04 3.42
C SER A 73 -18.07 21.61 3.05
N TYR A 74 -17.53 20.83 4.00
CA TYR A 74 -17.27 19.39 3.85
C TYR A 74 -18.55 18.60 3.58
N VAL A 75 -19.69 19.01 4.15
CA VAL A 75 -20.97 18.33 3.95
C VAL A 75 -21.46 18.54 2.52
N ASP A 76 -21.70 17.46 1.78
CA ASP A 76 -22.22 17.54 0.42
C ASP A 76 -23.74 17.80 0.43
N LEU A 77 -24.18 18.83 -0.29
CA LEU A 77 -25.59 19.21 -0.46
C LEU A 77 -26.46 18.09 -1.06
N LYS A 78 -25.88 17.30 -1.96
CA LYS A 78 -26.57 16.24 -2.73
C LYS A 78 -26.51 14.89 -2.05
N PHE A 79 -25.62 14.70 -1.09
CA PHE A 79 -25.44 13.42 -0.42
C PHE A 79 -26.38 13.29 0.80
N GLY A 80 -27.15 12.20 0.83
CA GLY A 80 -28.13 11.97 1.89
C GLY A 80 -29.14 13.12 1.96
N THR A 81 -29.17 13.81 3.11
CA THR A 81 -30.10 14.92 3.36
C THR A 81 -29.47 16.30 3.23
N GLY A 82 -28.15 16.42 3.07
CA GLY A 82 -27.41 17.68 3.27
C GLY A 82 -27.11 18.01 4.75
N ALA A 83 -27.47 17.10 5.68
CA ALA A 83 -27.14 17.16 7.10
C ALA A 83 -26.49 15.84 7.54
N MET A 84 -25.39 15.94 8.27
CA MET A 84 -24.54 14.81 8.65
C MET A 84 -24.32 14.81 10.16
N LYS A 85 -24.58 13.69 10.83
CA LYS A 85 -24.14 13.51 12.23
C LYS A 85 -22.62 13.49 12.27
N ALA A 86 -22.02 14.07 13.31
CA ALA A 86 -20.59 13.93 13.57
C ALA A 86 -20.36 13.08 14.82
N THR A 87 -19.70 11.94 14.63
CA THR A 87 -19.30 11.01 15.70
C THR A 87 -17.78 10.84 15.73
N PRO A 88 -17.05 11.81 16.32
CA PRO A 88 -15.61 11.97 16.11
C PRO A 88 -14.71 10.79 16.48
N ALA A 89 -15.18 9.90 17.35
CA ALA A 89 -14.37 8.75 17.79
C ALA A 89 -14.48 7.52 16.87
N HIS A 90 -15.43 7.52 15.92
CA HIS A 90 -15.78 6.35 15.10
C HIS A 90 -15.81 6.62 13.59
N ASP A 91 -15.39 7.81 13.16
CA ASP A 91 -15.19 8.14 11.75
C ASP A 91 -13.98 9.08 11.56
N PRO A 92 -13.06 8.79 10.62
CA PRO A 92 -11.87 9.62 10.40
C PRO A 92 -12.15 11.06 9.94
N ASN A 93 -13.24 11.28 9.19
CA ASN A 93 -13.61 12.61 8.72
C ASN A 93 -14.27 13.42 9.85
N ASP A 94 -15.12 12.77 10.66
CA ASP A 94 -15.69 13.39 11.85
C ASP A 94 -14.60 13.76 12.86
N PHE A 95 -13.55 12.94 12.98
CA PHE A 95 -12.38 13.26 13.79
C PHE A 95 -11.65 14.52 13.30
N LYS A 96 -11.54 14.72 11.99
CA LYS A 96 -10.94 15.94 11.40
C LYS A 96 -11.81 17.18 11.71
N LEU A 97 -13.13 17.06 11.59
CA LEU A 97 -14.06 18.12 11.99
C LEU A 97 -13.97 18.41 13.49
N ALA A 98 -13.88 17.39 14.33
CA ALA A 98 -13.73 17.55 15.76
C ALA A 98 -12.46 18.31 16.15
N LYS A 99 -11.33 18.03 15.49
CA LYS A 99 -10.11 18.82 15.67
C LYS A 99 -10.30 20.28 15.23
N LYS A 100 -10.99 20.52 14.11
CA LYS A 100 -11.24 21.87 13.59
C LYS A 100 -12.13 22.70 14.50
N TYR A 101 -13.17 22.08 15.08
CA TYR A 101 -14.20 22.75 15.87
C TYR A 101 -14.10 22.49 17.38
N ASN A 102 -13.04 21.81 17.83
CA ASN A 102 -12.81 21.43 19.22
C ASN A 102 -13.97 20.63 19.85
N LEU A 103 -14.51 19.66 19.11
CA LEU A 103 -15.56 18.75 19.60
C LEU A 103 -14.96 17.68 20.50
N LYS A 104 -15.75 17.17 21.46
CA LYS A 104 -15.31 16.07 22.33
C LYS A 104 -15.15 14.78 21.51
N LEU A 105 -14.35 13.86 22.05
CA LEU A 105 -14.10 12.56 21.44
C LEU A 105 -14.75 11.48 22.30
N VAL A 106 -15.97 11.07 21.95
CA VAL A 106 -16.78 10.14 22.74
C VAL A 106 -16.73 8.74 22.14
N LYS A 107 -16.00 7.83 22.80
CA LYS A 107 -15.91 6.42 22.41
C LYS A 107 -17.11 5.64 22.98
N VAL A 108 -17.86 4.94 22.13
CA VAL A 108 -19.08 4.18 22.50
C VAL A 108 -18.96 2.68 22.24
N LEU A 109 -17.94 2.26 21.51
CA LEU A 109 -17.58 0.86 21.26
C LEU A 109 -16.32 0.52 22.04
N ASP A 110 -16.24 -0.70 22.56
CA ASP A 110 -15.00 -1.28 23.07
C ASP A 110 -14.17 -1.96 21.96
N GLU A 111 -13.04 -2.56 22.32
CA GLU A 111 -12.11 -3.20 21.37
C GLU A 111 -12.67 -4.47 20.72
N SER A 112 -13.71 -5.06 21.32
CA SER A 112 -14.46 -6.19 20.78
C SER A 112 -15.68 -5.75 19.97
N ALA A 113 -15.83 -4.44 19.74
CA ALA A 113 -16.94 -3.81 19.04
C ALA A 113 -18.32 -4.02 19.72
N HIS A 114 -18.32 -4.14 21.04
CA HIS A 114 -19.54 -4.09 21.86
C HIS A 114 -19.78 -2.67 22.40
N MET A 115 -21.04 -2.34 22.61
CA MET A 115 -21.45 -1.03 23.15
C MET A 115 -21.04 -0.88 24.61
N ASN A 116 -20.49 0.26 25.00
CA ASN A 116 -20.07 0.53 26.37
C ASN A 116 -21.20 1.15 27.23
N SER A 117 -20.87 1.49 28.48
CA SER A 117 -21.80 2.05 29.47
C SER A 117 -22.46 3.37 29.07
N LEU A 118 -21.93 4.11 28.10
CA LEU A 118 -22.58 5.33 27.58
C LEU A 118 -23.84 5.02 26.76
N CYS A 119 -24.04 3.77 26.37
CA CYS A 119 -25.15 3.35 25.52
C CYS A 119 -26.36 2.85 26.34
N GLY A 120 -26.34 3.01 27.67
CA GLY A 120 -27.46 2.69 28.55
C GLY A 120 -27.96 1.26 28.38
N LYS A 121 -29.24 1.07 28.00
CA LYS A 121 -29.85 -0.26 27.84
C LYS A 121 -29.24 -1.13 26.73
N TYR A 122 -28.35 -0.57 25.92
CA TYR A 122 -27.62 -1.29 24.87
C TYR A 122 -26.21 -1.71 25.30
N GLU A 123 -25.76 -1.36 26.51
CA GLU A 123 -24.46 -1.76 27.04
C GLU A 123 -24.26 -3.29 26.91
N GLY A 124 -23.09 -3.69 26.43
CA GLY A 124 -22.69 -5.08 26.22
C GLY A 124 -23.25 -5.74 24.96
N MET A 125 -24.09 -5.06 24.16
CA MET A 125 -24.57 -5.60 22.87
C MET A 125 -23.50 -5.47 21.79
N ASP A 126 -23.44 -6.44 20.88
CA ASP A 126 -22.67 -6.29 19.64
C ASP A 126 -23.23 -5.12 18.82
N ARG A 127 -22.34 -4.41 18.09
CA ARG A 127 -22.71 -3.22 17.31
C ARG A 127 -23.85 -3.44 16.32
N TYR A 128 -23.96 -4.64 15.70
CA TYR A 128 -25.03 -4.92 14.73
C TYR A 128 -26.35 -5.21 15.43
N GLU A 129 -26.32 -5.92 16.56
CA GLU A 129 -27.51 -6.13 17.40
C GLU A 129 -28.02 -4.79 17.94
N CYS A 130 -27.11 -3.94 18.43
CA CYS A 130 -27.44 -2.59 18.88
C CYS A 130 -28.08 -1.78 17.75
N ARG A 131 -27.50 -1.81 16.54
CA ARG A 131 -28.06 -1.12 15.37
C ARG A 131 -29.50 -1.52 15.12
N ASP A 132 -29.79 -2.81 15.03
CA ASP A 132 -31.14 -3.30 14.75
C ASP A 132 -32.14 -2.94 15.84
N LYS A 133 -31.73 -3.04 17.11
CA LYS A 133 -32.59 -2.74 18.26
C LYS A 133 -32.83 -1.23 18.40
N LEU A 134 -31.79 -0.42 18.20
CA LEU A 134 -31.87 1.04 18.25
C LEU A 134 -32.80 1.58 17.17
N VAL A 135 -32.67 1.09 15.93
CA VAL A 135 -33.53 1.51 14.82
C VAL A 135 -35.00 1.22 15.14
N LYS A 136 -35.32 0.02 15.65
CA LYS A 136 -36.70 -0.34 16.05
C LYS A 136 -37.24 0.52 17.19
N ASP A 137 -36.39 0.89 18.14
CA ASP A 137 -36.81 1.72 19.26
C ASP A 137 -37.06 3.17 18.81
N ILE A 138 -36.18 3.73 17.97
CA ILE A 138 -36.35 5.06 17.36
C ILE A 138 -37.59 5.08 16.44
N GLU A 139 -37.88 3.98 15.73
CA GLU A 139 -39.09 3.82 14.92
C GLU A 139 -40.36 3.86 15.78
N LYS A 140 -40.40 3.13 16.90
CA LYS A 140 -41.54 3.16 17.84
C LYS A 140 -41.79 4.55 18.42
N GLU A 141 -40.73 5.33 18.58
CA GLU A 141 -40.81 6.72 19.06
C GLU A 141 -41.20 7.72 17.94
N GLY A 142 -41.32 7.25 16.69
CA GLY A 142 -41.74 8.08 15.56
C GLY A 142 -40.64 8.99 14.99
N HIS A 143 -39.37 8.69 15.27
CA HIS A 143 -38.21 9.46 14.79
C HIS A 143 -37.49 8.81 13.60
N LEU A 144 -37.96 7.67 13.09
CA LEU A 144 -37.47 7.08 11.84
C LEU A 144 -38.32 7.56 10.66
N GLN A 145 -37.69 8.16 9.64
CA GLN A 145 -38.38 8.60 8.43
C GLN A 145 -38.50 7.47 7.39
N LYS A 146 -37.36 6.89 7.01
CA LYS A 146 -37.27 5.82 6.02
C LYS A 146 -35.93 5.09 6.14
N ILE A 147 -35.88 3.91 5.55
CA ILE A 147 -34.66 3.11 5.36
C ILE A 147 -34.50 2.88 3.85
N GLU A 148 -33.32 3.17 3.33
CA GLU A 148 -32.99 3.04 1.91
C GLU A 148 -31.84 2.05 1.75
N LYS A 149 -32.03 1.01 0.94
CA LYS A 149 -30.94 0.06 0.65
C LYS A 149 -29.93 0.71 -0.27
N ILE A 150 -28.65 0.52 0.05
CA ILE A 150 -27.54 1.08 -0.72
C ILE A 150 -26.45 0.04 -0.89
N VAL A 151 -25.67 0.20 -1.96
CA VAL A 151 -24.37 -0.47 -2.10
C VAL A 151 -23.31 0.60 -1.91
N HIS A 152 -22.36 0.37 -1.03
CA HIS A 152 -21.30 1.33 -0.73
C HIS A 152 -19.99 0.65 -0.44
N SER A 153 -18.93 1.44 -0.57
CA SER A 153 -17.57 0.98 -0.36
C SER A 153 -17.24 0.89 1.13
N VAL A 154 -17.04 -0.33 1.64
CA VAL A 154 -16.72 -0.63 3.04
C VAL A 154 -15.28 -1.13 3.16
N GLY A 155 -14.56 -0.60 4.15
CA GLY A 155 -13.20 -1.00 4.45
C GLY A 155 -13.15 -2.34 5.19
N HIS A 156 -12.39 -3.29 4.66
CA HIS A 156 -12.19 -4.62 5.22
C HIS A 156 -10.72 -4.90 5.47
N SER A 157 -10.44 -5.72 6.47
CA SER A 157 -9.11 -6.26 6.70
C SER A 157 -8.70 -7.11 5.51
N GLU A 158 -7.58 -6.78 4.86
CA GLU A 158 -7.05 -7.54 3.72
C GLU A 158 -6.81 -9.02 4.08
N ARG A 159 -6.47 -9.31 5.34
CA ARG A 159 -6.11 -10.66 5.80
C ARG A 159 -7.31 -11.48 6.28
N SER A 160 -8.18 -10.88 7.10
CA SER A 160 -9.30 -11.61 7.71
C SER A 160 -10.63 -11.41 6.99
N GLY A 161 -10.74 -10.40 6.13
CA GLY A 161 -12.00 -10.02 5.49
C GLY A 161 -13.03 -9.43 6.45
N ALA A 162 -12.67 -9.11 7.70
CA ALA A 162 -13.59 -8.47 8.65
C ALA A 162 -13.72 -6.96 8.36
N VAL A 163 -14.92 -6.40 8.55
CA VAL A 163 -15.16 -4.94 8.48
C VAL A 163 -14.26 -4.22 9.48
N VAL A 164 -13.54 -3.21 9.00
CA VAL A 164 -12.64 -2.40 9.82
C VAL A 164 -13.43 -1.37 10.61
N GLU A 165 -13.22 -1.35 11.92
CA GLU A 165 -13.86 -0.40 12.83
C GLU A 165 -12.94 0.81 13.05
N PRO A 166 -13.33 2.03 12.63
CA PRO A 166 -12.59 3.22 12.99
C PRO A 166 -12.77 3.47 14.49
N MET A 167 -11.66 3.54 15.22
CA MET A 167 -11.69 3.75 16.67
C MET A 167 -10.50 4.56 17.12
N LEU A 168 -10.71 5.40 18.14
CA LEU A 168 -9.61 6.10 18.79
C LEU A 168 -8.79 5.15 19.64
N SER A 169 -7.49 5.14 19.37
CA SER A 169 -6.48 4.45 20.14
C SER A 169 -5.23 5.33 20.26
N LYS A 170 -4.52 5.22 21.38
CA LYS A 170 -3.19 5.82 21.52
C LYS A 170 -2.22 4.95 20.72
N GLN A 171 -1.45 5.56 19.83
CA GLN A 171 -0.54 4.87 18.92
C GLN A 171 0.74 5.70 18.74
N TRP A 172 1.81 5.06 18.28
CA TRP A 172 3.07 5.69 17.92
C TRP A 172 3.03 6.18 16.48
N PHE A 173 3.39 7.45 16.28
CA PHE A 173 3.41 8.08 14.95
C PHE A 173 4.78 8.67 14.64
N VAL A 174 5.20 8.52 13.38
CA VAL A 174 6.31 9.26 12.80
C VAL A 174 5.77 10.50 12.11
N LYS A 175 6.29 11.68 12.49
CA LYS A 175 5.95 12.95 11.85
C LYS A 175 6.52 13.01 10.43
N MET A 176 5.66 12.83 9.43
CA MET A 176 6.10 12.53 8.07
C MET A 176 6.48 13.77 7.27
N LYS A 177 5.84 14.92 7.50
CA LYS A 177 6.05 16.15 6.72
C LYS A 177 7.52 16.53 6.48
N PRO A 178 8.39 16.64 7.51
CA PRO A 178 9.80 17.00 7.29
C PRO A 178 10.58 15.92 6.50
N LEU A 179 10.24 14.64 6.69
CA LEU A 179 10.87 13.54 5.95
C LEU A 179 10.47 13.58 4.47
N ALA A 180 9.18 13.79 4.20
CA ALA A 180 8.64 13.89 2.86
C ALA A 180 9.18 15.10 2.08
N ASP A 181 9.32 16.26 2.74
CA ASP A 181 9.89 17.46 2.12
C ASP A 181 11.35 17.22 1.68
N LYS A 182 12.14 16.54 2.52
CA LYS A 182 13.52 16.15 2.18
C LYS A 182 13.57 15.21 0.96
N VAL A 183 12.62 14.28 0.84
CA VAL A 183 12.51 13.42 -0.36
C VAL A 183 12.21 14.27 -1.59
N ILE A 184 11.22 15.15 -1.53
CA ILE A 184 10.81 15.99 -2.66
C ILE A 184 11.98 16.87 -3.14
N GLU A 185 12.69 17.52 -2.21
CA GLU A 185 13.87 18.31 -2.50
C GLU A 185 14.96 17.49 -3.19
N THR A 186 15.29 16.31 -2.62
CA THR A 186 16.28 15.39 -3.20
C THR A 186 15.92 14.98 -4.62
N MET A 187 14.63 14.72 -4.87
CA MET A 187 14.13 14.32 -6.19
C MET A 187 14.08 15.47 -7.21
N GLN A 188 14.18 16.72 -6.77
CA GLN A 188 14.30 17.90 -7.63
C GLN A 188 15.77 18.28 -7.91
N GLY A 189 16.70 17.80 -7.08
CA GLY A 189 18.12 18.12 -7.15
C GLY A 189 18.94 17.33 -8.18
N LYS A 190 20.23 17.66 -8.26
CA LYS A 190 21.25 16.86 -8.98
C LYS A 190 21.56 15.61 -8.15
N GLY A 191 21.59 14.45 -8.78
CA GLY A 191 21.80 13.16 -8.07
C GLY A 191 20.53 12.53 -7.52
N LYS A 192 19.35 12.92 -8.03
CA LYS A 192 18.08 12.25 -7.74
C LYS A 192 18.09 10.78 -8.13
N ILE A 193 17.19 10.03 -7.53
CA ILE A 193 16.92 8.64 -7.89
C ILE A 193 16.30 8.60 -9.29
N ASN A 194 16.80 7.71 -10.15
CA ASN A 194 16.31 7.53 -11.50
C ASN A 194 15.28 6.40 -11.55
N PHE A 195 14.02 6.74 -11.86
CA PHE A 195 12.94 5.75 -11.98
C PHE A 195 12.82 5.23 -13.41
N ILE A 196 12.74 3.92 -13.56
CA ILE A 196 12.50 3.21 -14.81
C ILE A 196 11.20 2.39 -14.66
N PRO A 197 10.10 2.75 -15.35
CA PRO A 197 9.90 3.95 -16.16
C PRO A 197 9.77 5.24 -15.36
N LYS A 198 10.15 6.37 -15.99
CA LYS A 198 10.16 7.71 -15.39
C LYS A 198 8.82 8.17 -14.79
N ARG A 199 7.69 7.63 -15.26
CA ARG A 199 6.35 8.00 -14.75
C ARG A 199 6.19 7.73 -13.25
N PHE A 200 6.87 6.72 -12.70
CA PHE A 200 6.76 6.38 -11.28
C PHE A 200 7.46 7.39 -10.34
N GLU A 201 8.35 8.23 -10.87
CA GLU A 201 8.87 9.39 -10.15
C GLU A 201 7.73 10.31 -9.69
N LYS A 202 6.77 10.59 -10.57
CA LYS A 202 5.59 11.42 -10.25
C LYS A 202 4.70 10.76 -9.20
N VAL A 203 4.64 9.42 -9.20
CA VAL A 203 3.87 8.64 -8.22
C VAL A 203 4.47 8.80 -6.83
N LEU A 204 5.78 8.65 -6.69
CA LEU A 204 6.49 8.92 -5.43
C LEU A 204 6.27 10.36 -4.95
N LEU A 205 6.47 11.35 -5.83
CA LEU A 205 6.34 12.77 -5.47
C LEU A 205 4.92 13.13 -5.03
N ARG A 206 3.90 12.62 -5.73
CA ARG A 206 2.49 12.83 -5.34
C ARG A 206 2.20 12.23 -3.97
N TRP A 207 2.76 11.06 -3.66
CA TRP A 207 2.58 10.42 -2.36
C TRP A 207 3.26 11.21 -1.24
N MET A 208 4.52 11.61 -1.41
CA MET A 208 5.24 12.44 -0.44
C MET A 208 4.55 13.80 -0.21
N ALA A 209 3.97 14.41 -1.25
CA ALA A 209 3.28 15.69 -1.11
C ALA A 209 1.98 15.62 -0.29
N ASN A 210 1.35 14.45 -0.21
CA ASN A 210 0.02 14.28 0.41
C ASN A 210 0.03 13.31 1.61
N CYS A 211 1.19 12.85 2.06
CA CYS A 211 1.26 11.86 3.14
C CYS A 211 0.85 12.47 4.49
N GLU A 212 0.09 11.70 5.27
CA GLU A 212 -0.17 11.98 6.69
C GLU A 212 0.92 11.35 7.58
N ASP A 213 0.90 11.66 8.87
CA ASP A 213 1.81 11.07 9.85
C ASP A 213 1.61 9.54 9.91
N TRP A 214 2.72 8.81 9.96
CA TRP A 214 2.71 7.36 9.80
C TRP A 214 2.56 6.68 11.15
N CYS A 215 1.44 5.98 11.36
CA CYS A 215 1.25 5.09 12.50
C CYS A 215 2.20 3.88 12.40
N VAL A 216 3.18 3.79 13.28
CA VAL A 216 4.22 2.74 13.28
C VAL A 216 3.99 1.64 14.31
N SER A 217 3.07 1.81 15.26
CA SER A 217 2.72 0.76 16.23
C SER A 217 1.66 -0.21 15.71
N ARG A 218 1.76 -1.47 16.13
CA ARG A 218 0.83 -2.54 15.79
C ARG A 218 0.61 -3.42 17.01
N GLN A 219 -0.65 -3.75 17.29
CA GLN A 219 -1.06 -4.69 18.33
C GLN A 219 -0.94 -6.14 17.80
N LEU A 220 0.27 -6.53 17.44
CA LEU A 220 0.59 -7.85 16.88
C LEU A 220 1.62 -8.55 17.76
N TRP A 221 1.57 -9.88 17.77
CA TRP A 221 2.55 -10.70 18.47
C TRP A 221 3.90 -10.78 17.75
N TRP A 222 3.90 -10.61 16.43
CA TRP A 222 5.08 -10.72 15.58
C TRP A 222 5.54 -9.34 15.10
N GLY A 223 6.74 -8.94 15.51
CA GLY A 223 7.39 -7.71 15.10
C GLY A 223 8.46 -7.29 16.12
N HIS A 224 9.13 -6.17 15.84
CA HIS A 224 10.11 -5.62 16.76
C HIS A 224 9.38 -4.86 17.85
N ARG A 225 9.47 -5.29 19.10
CA ARG A 225 8.79 -4.61 20.22
C ARG A 225 9.28 -3.17 20.35
N ILE A 226 8.35 -2.23 20.54
CA ILE A 226 8.69 -0.81 20.62
C ILE A 226 9.56 -0.58 21.88
N PRO A 227 10.71 0.10 21.75
CA PRO A 227 11.62 0.37 22.88
C PRO A 227 11.14 1.55 23.75
N ALA A 228 9.84 1.56 24.08
CA ALA A 228 9.23 2.53 24.96
C ALA A 228 8.74 1.85 26.25
N TYR A 229 8.87 2.57 27.36
CA TYR A 229 8.69 2.04 28.70
C TYR A 229 7.85 3.01 29.52
N TYR A 230 6.79 2.52 30.16
CA TYR A 230 5.91 3.30 31.02
C TYR A 230 6.31 3.11 32.48
N ASN A 231 6.59 4.21 33.18
CA ASN A 231 6.89 4.19 34.60
C ASN A 231 5.66 3.73 35.40
N LYS A 232 5.82 2.74 36.29
CA LYS A 232 4.70 2.15 37.04
C LYS A 232 4.11 3.08 38.11
N LYS A 233 4.80 4.15 38.51
CA LYS A 233 4.33 5.09 39.54
C LYS A 233 3.57 6.27 38.95
N ASP A 234 4.10 6.90 37.90
CA ASP A 234 3.55 8.14 37.34
C ASP A 234 3.09 8.03 35.88
N GLY A 235 3.33 6.90 35.21
CA GLY A 235 2.94 6.68 33.82
C GLY A 235 3.77 7.44 32.79
N SER A 236 4.85 8.11 33.20
CA SER A 236 5.77 8.79 32.28
C SER A 236 6.43 7.81 31.31
N ILE A 237 6.73 8.29 30.10
CA ILE A 237 7.27 7.47 29.01
C ILE A 237 8.79 7.67 28.93
N LEU A 238 9.53 6.58 28.97
CA LEU A 238 10.96 6.50 28.68
C LEU A 238 11.16 5.74 27.38
N VAL A 239 11.87 6.33 26.41
CA VAL A 239 12.31 5.63 25.19
C VAL A 239 13.81 5.39 25.32
N SER A 240 14.26 4.14 25.18
CA SER A 240 15.64 3.75 25.48
C SER A 240 16.11 2.59 24.61
N GLU A 241 17.34 2.68 24.10
CA GLU A 241 18.01 1.56 23.40
C GLU A 241 18.38 0.44 24.38
N GLU A 242 18.75 0.80 25.60
CA GLU A 242 19.05 -0.14 26.68
C GLU A 242 17.79 -0.44 27.52
N THR A 243 17.68 -1.68 28.01
CA THR A 243 16.53 -2.07 28.85
C THR A 243 16.66 -1.45 30.24
N PRO A 244 15.69 -0.62 30.68
CA PRO A 244 15.69 -0.03 32.02
C PRO A 244 15.26 -1.07 33.08
N ASP A 245 15.30 -0.69 34.36
CA ASP A 245 14.82 -1.54 35.45
C ASP A 245 13.31 -1.85 35.32
N LEU A 246 12.99 -3.09 34.92
CA LEU A 246 11.63 -3.57 34.71
C LEU A 246 10.82 -3.69 36.01
N ASN A 247 11.43 -3.50 37.19
CA ASN A 247 10.68 -3.32 38.42
C ASN A 247 9.96 -1.96 38.45
N LEU A 248 10.60 -0.93 37.90
CA LEU A 248 10.09 0.44 37.84
C LEU A 248 9.29 0.73 36.56
N TYR A 249 9.54 -0.02 35.49
CA TYR A 249 8.95 0.22 34.18
C TYR A 249 8.24 -1.00 33.60
N THR A 250 7.23 -0.74 32.77
CA THR A 250 6.58 -1.74 31.92
C THR A 250 6.81 -1.35 30.46
N GLN A 251 7.43 -2.22 29.67
CA GLN A 251 7.64 -1.96 28.24
C GLN A 251 6.31 -1.99 27.48
N ASP A 252 6.14 -1.11 26.50
CA ASP A 252 5.03 -1.10 25.56
C ASP A 252 4.87 -2.48 24.90
N GLU A 253 3.64 -2.99 24.82
CA GLU A 253 3.34 -4.30 24.25
C GLU A 253 3.24 -4.26 22.72
N ASP A 254 3.13 -3.07 22.14
CA ASP A 254 3.08 -2.88 20.70
C ASP A 254 4.40 -3.26 20.02
N VAL A 255 4.27 -3.75 18.79
CA VAL A 255 5.39 -3.98 17.87
C VAL A 255 5.40 -2.95 16.75
N LEU A 256 6.58 -2.74 16.17
CA LEU A 256 6.76 -1.88 15.00
C LEU A 256 6.14 -2.52 13.75
N ASP A 257 5.55 -1.66 12.93
CA ASP A 257 5.08 -1.96 11.57
C ASP A 257 6.19 -2.66 10.75
N THR A 258 5.86 -3.73 10.03
CA THR A 258 6.84 -4.46 9.19
C THR A 258 7.50 -3.56 8.16
N TRP A 259 6.79 -2.53 7.69
CA TRP A 259 7.34 -1.53 6.78
C TRP A 259 8.39 -0.62 7.44
N PHE A 260 8.40 -0.51 8.77
CA PHE A 260 9.43 0.22 9.53
C PHE A 260 10.79 -0.43 9.43
N SER A 261 10.88 -1.74 9.65
CA SER A 261 12.13 -2.48 9.53
C SER A 261 12.51 -2.70 8.06
N SER A 262 11.55 -3.00 7.20
CA SER A 262 11.80 -3.26 5.77
C SER A 262 12.36 -2.04 5.03
N GLY A 263 12.00 -0.83 5.45
CA GLY A 263 12.57 0.39 4.87
C GLY A 263 14.02 0.66 5.28
N LEU A 264 14.55 -0.01 6.32
CA LEU A 264 15.96 0.07 6.69
C LEU A 264 16.86 -0.83 5.82
N TRP A 265 16.27 -1.68 4.98
CA TRP A 265 16.96 -2.71 4.20
C TRP A 265 18.22 -2.25 3.45
N PRO A 266 18.26 -1.10 2.75
CA PRO A 266 19.41 -0.72 1.91
C PRO A 266 20.71 -0.49 2.66
N PHE A 267 20.65 -0.28 3.98
CA PHE A 267 21.81 0.03 4.81
C PHE A 267 21.94 -0.91 6.02
N ALA A 268 20.83 -1.35 6.61
CA ALA A 268 20.86 -2.31 7.73
C ALA A 268 21.48 -3.66 7.32
N THR A 269 21.27 -4.10 6.08
CA THR A 269 21.89 -5.33 5.56
C THR A 269 23.39 -5.23 5.33
N LEU A 270 23.93 -4.01 5.33
CA LEU A 270 25.36 -3.72 5.15
C LEU A 270 26.06 -3.47 6.49
N GLY A 271 25.41 -3.75 7.62
CA GLY A 271 25.97 -3.63 8.96
C GLY A 271 25.67 -2.33 9.69
N TRP A 272 24.89 -1.39 9.11
CA TRP A 272 24.38 -0.23 9.84
C TRP A 272 23.47 -0.69 11.01
N PRO A 273 23.53 -0.05 12.20
CA PRO A 273 24.18 1.23 12.52
C PRO A 273 25.67 1.17 12.84
N GLU A 274 26.26 -0.01 12.89
CA GLU A 274 27.67 -0.18 13.18
C GLU A 274 28.57 0.28 12.04
N LYS A 275 29.83 0.56 12.35
CA LYS A 275 30.84 0.82 11.33
C LYS A 275 31.12 -0.47 10.55
N SER A 276 30.92 -0.44 9.24
CA SER A 276 31.05 -1.60 8.37
C SER A 276 31.73 -1.25 7.05
N GLU A 277 32.70 -2.07 6.63
CA GLU A 277 33.35 -1.95 5.32
C GLU A 277 32.35 -2.16 4.17
N ASP A 278 31.34 -3.01 4.36
CA ASP A 278 30.30 -3.25 3.37
C ASP A 278 29.41 -2.02 3.17
N PHE A 279 29.10 -1.30 4.25
CA PHE A 279 28.35 -0.04 4.16
C PHE A 279 29.16 1.00 3.38
N ASP A 280 30.45 1.17 3.72
CA ASP A 280 31.31 2.15 3.05
C ASP A 280 31.54 1.81 1.56
N ARG A 281 31.60 0.52 1.21
CA ARG A 281 31.84 0.06 -0.15
C ARG A 281 30.60 0.06 -1.04
N TYR A 282 29.46 -0.39 -0.53
CA TYR A 282 28.28 -0.70 -1.34
C TYR A 282 27.13 0.30 -1.21
N PHE A 283 27.16 1.21 -0.24
CA PHE A 283 26.12 2.21 -0.04
C PHE A 283 26.52 3.59 -0.61
N PRO A 284 25.69 4.22 -1.47
CA PRO A 284 24.35 3.81 -1.91
C PRO A 284 24.38 2.67 -2.95
N THR A 285 23.35 1.82 -2.94
CA THR A 285 23.24 0.69 -3.87
C THR A 285 22.98 1.15 -5.31
N SER A 286 23.23 0.28 -6.30
CA SER A 286 23.11 0.68 -7.71
C SER A 286 21.67 0.65 -8.21
N VAL A 287 20.94 -0.45 -8.00
CA VAL A 287 19.61 -0.67 -8.58
C VAL A 287 18.69 -1.35 -7.57
N LEU A 288 17.50 -0.80 -7.37
CA LEU A 288 16.38 -1.51 -6.76
C LEU A 288 15.45 -2.04 -7.85
N VAL A 289 15.08 -3.33 -7.79
CA VAL A 289 14.10 -3.94 -8.70
C VAL A 289 12.87 -4.36 -7.89
N THR A 290 11.69 -3.87 -8.26
CA THR A 290 10.45 -4.19 -7.52
C THR A 290 9.17 -3.92 -8.32
N GLY A 291 8.04 -4.41 -7.82
CA GLY A 291 6.71 -4.15 -8.38
C GLY A 291 6.19 -2.76 -8.02
N TYR A 292 5.29 -2.21 -8.85
CA TYR A 292 4.71 -0.88 -8.56
C TYR A 292 3.80 -0.84 -7.33
N ASP A 293 3.29 -1.99 -6.90
CA ASP A 293 2.33 -2.15 -5.80
C ASP A 293 2.91 -1.75 -4.44
N ILE A 294 4.23 -1.88 -4.26
CA ILE A 294 4.92 -1.52 -3.01
C ILE A 294 5.78 -0.26 -3.12
N ILE A 295 5.55 0.60 -4.12
CA ILE A 295 6.23 1.91 -4.19
C ILE A 295 5.95 2.73 -2.93
N PHE A 296 4.70 2.76 -2.48
CA PHE A 296 4.31 3.55 -1.30
C PHE A 296 4.77 2.91 0.00
N PHE A 297 4.64 1.58 0.11
CA PHE A 297 4.90 0.85 1.35
C PHE A 297 6.38 0.54 1.59
N TRP A 298 7.18 0.40 0.52
CA TRP A 298 8.58 -0.01 0.64
C TRP A 298 9.55 1.00 0.03
N VAL A 299 9.42 1.30 -1.26
CA VAL A 299 10.36 2.22 -1.95
C VAL A 299 10.39 3.57 -1.25
N SER A 300 9.23 4.15 -0.95
CA SER A 300 9.17 5.46 -0.27
C SER A 300 9.79 5.43 1.13
N ARG A 301 9.57 4.34 1.89
CA ARG A 301 10.12 4.14 3.24
C ARG A 301 11.63 4.08 3.21
N MET A 302 12.19 3.29 2.29
CA MET A 302 13.64 3.23 2.06
C MET A 302 14.23 4.58 1.74
N VAL A 303 13.58 5.37 0.87
CA VAL A 303 14.10 6.68 0.47
C VAL A 303 14.16 7.65 1.64
N PHE A 304 13.06 7.85 2.38
CA PHE A 304 13.09 8.83 3.47
C PHE A 304 13.89 8.35 4.68
N GLN A 305 13.86 7.06 5.03
CA GLN A 305 14.65 6.55 6.16
C GLN A 305 16.14 6.64 5.85
N SER A 306 16.56 6.27 4.63
CA SER A 306 17.93 6.45 4.15
C SER A 306 18.36 7.92 4.23
N LEU A 307 17.56 8.84 3.69
CA LEU A 307 17.88 10.27 3.74
C LEU A 307 17.92 10.81 5.17
N HIS A 308 17.07 10.30 6.06
CA HIS A 308 17.05 10.70 7.46
C HIS A 308 18.28 10.21 8.23
N PHE A 309 18.58 8.91 8.16
CA PHE A 309 19.64 8.30 8.98
C PHE A 309 21.04 8.43 8.37
N THR A 310 21.17 8.45 7.05
CA THR A 310 22.47 8.40 6.36
C THR A 310 22.80 9.67 5.58
N GLY A 311 21.80 10.53 5.32
CA GLY A 311 21.95 11.70 4.46
C GLY A 311 22.11 11.40 2.97
N LYS A 312 22.11 10.12 2.56
CA LYS A 312 22.25 9.68 1.16
C LYS A 312 20.97 9.02 0.65
N ILE A 313 20.80 8.98 -0.67
CA ILE A 313 19.76 8.16 -1.31
C ILE A 313 20.09 6.67 -1.11
N PRO A 314 19.09 5.77 -1.06
CA PRO A 314 19.36 4.34 -0.85
C PRO A 314 19.86 3.60 -2.09
N PHE A 315 19.46 4.05 -3.28
CA PHE A 315 19.75 3.45 -4.58
C PHE A 315 19.83 4.51 -5.67
N LYS A 316 20.63 4.28 -6.72
CA LYS A 316 20.74 5.17 -7.87
C LYS A 316 19.57 5.00 -8.84
N ASP A 317 19.29 3.78 -9.26
CA ASP A 317 18.19 3.43 -10.16
C ASP A 317 17.09 2.64 -9.43
N VAL A 318 15.83 2.83 -9.86
CA VAL A 318 14.68 2.01 -9.46
C VAL A 318 14.00 1.47 -10.70
N VAL A 319 14.14 0.17 -10.94
CA VAL A 319 13.46 -0.55 -12.01
C VAL A 319 12.15 -1.10 -11.46
N ILE A 320 11.05 -0.45 -11.84
CA ILE A 320 9.70 -0.89 -11.53
C ILE A 320 9.24 -1.85 -12.62
N HIS A 321 8.95 -3.09 -12.26
CA HIS A 321 8.24 -4.03 -13.15
C HIS A 321 6.73 -4.03 -12.83
N GLY A 322 5.92 -4.57 -13.75
CA GLY A 322 4.52 -4.84 -13.46
C GLY A 322 4.33 -6.15 -12.70
N LEU A 323 3.08 -6.51 -12.47
CA LEU A 323 2.69 -7.77 -11.83
C LEU A 323 2.50 -8.85 -12.89
N ILE A 324 2.81 -10.10 -12.51
CA ILE A 324 2.42 -11.26 -13.30
C ILE A 324 0.94 -11.52 -13.01
N ARG A 325 0.15 -11.57 -14.07
CA ARG A 325 -1.29 -11.87 -14.06
C ARG A 325 -1.51 -13.29 -14.57
N ASP A 326 -2.66 -13.88 -14.23
CA ASP A 326 -3.07 -15.13 -14.87
C ASP A 326 -3.34 -14.95 -16.38
N GLU A 327 -3.65 -16.02 -17.09
CA GLU A 327 -3.89 -16.00 -18.54
C GLU A 327 -5.04 -15.05 -18.94
N GLN A 328 -6.00 -14.83 -18.05
CA GLN A 328 -7.14 -13.93 -18.24
C GLN A 328 -6.82 -12.47 -17.86
N GLY A 329 -5.63 -12.20 -17.32
CA GLY A 329 -5.20 -10.87 -16.90
C GLY A 329 -5.61 -10.48 -15.48
N ARG A 330 -6.11 -11.43 -14.67
CA ARG A 330 -6.49 -11.18 -13.26
C ARG A 330 -5.26 -11.22 -12.37
N LYS A 331 -5.28 -10.49 -11.25
CA LYS A 331 -4.22 -10.57 -10.23
C LYS A 331 -4.14 -12.01 -9.73
N MET A 332 -2.94 -12.59 -9.67
CA MET A 332 -2.77 -13.88 -9.00
C MET A 332 -2.98 -13.70 -7.50
N SER A 333 -3.80 -14.54 -6.90
CA SER A 333 -4.07 -14.53 -5.46
C SER A 333 -4.48 -15.91 -4.97
N LYS A 334 -4.22 -16.19 -3.69
CA LYS A 334 -4.63 -17.46 -3.06
C LYS A 334 -6.14 -17.63 -3.05
N SER A 335 -6.91 -16.55 -2.85
CA SER A 335 -8.37 -16.58 -2.80
C SER A 335 -9.01 -16.94 -4.14
N LEU A 336 -8.42 -16.50 -5.26
CA LEU A 336 -8.89 -16.87 -6.60
C LEU A 336 -8.39 -18.25 -7.06
N GLY A 337 -7.50 -18.90 -6.31
CA GLY A 337 -6.90 -20.19 -6.68
C GLY A 337 -6.14 -20.16 -8.00
N ASN A 338 -5.82 -18.97 -8.52
CA ASN A 338 -5.18 -18.77 -9.84
C ASN A 338 -3.67 -18.53 -9.72
N GLY A 339 -3.08 -18.85 -8.57
CA GLY A 339 -1.64 -18.81 -8.37
C GLY A 339 -0.96 -19.94 -9.13
N ILE A 340 0.14 -19.61 -9.80
CA ILE A 340 0.97 -20.58 -10.52
C ILE A 340 2.24 -20.78 -9.72
N ASP A 341 2.51 -22.02 -9.31
CA ASP A 341 3.74 -22.35 -8.59
C ASP A 341 4.92 -22.33 -9.59
N PRO A 342 5.96 -21.50 -9.37
CA PRO A 342 7.13 -21.49 -10.24
C PRO A 342 7.83 -22.85 -10.33
N ILE A 343 7.75 -23.69 -9.28
CA ILE A 343 8.34 -25.04 -9.28
C ILE A 343 7.65 -25.96 -10.28
N ASP A 344 6.32 -25.89 -10.40
CA ASP A 344 5.58 -26.68 -11.38
C ASP A 344 5.96 -26.28 -12.81
N VAL A 345 6.14 -24.98 -13.06
CA VAL A 345 6.58 -24.47 -14.36
C VAL A 345 8.02 -24.90 -14.66
N ILE A 346 8.91 -24.88 -13.66
CA ILE A 346 10.30 -25.36 -13.79
C ILE A 346 10.32 -26.86 -14.13
N ASN A 347 9.52 -27.67 -13.45
CA ASN A 347 9.45 -29.10 -13.71
C ASN A 347 8.93 -29.41 -15.12
N LYS A 348 8.00 -28.58 -15.64
CA LYS A 348 7.39 -28.76 -16.97
C LYS A 348 8.25 -28.22 -18.12
N TYR A 349 8.86 -27.04 -17.96
CA TYR A 349 9.52 -26.32 -19.05
C TYR A 349 11.04 -26.11 -18.86
N GLY A 350 11.54 -26.24 -17.63
CA GLY A 350 12.91 -25.92 -17.25
C GLY A 350 13.06 -24.50 -16.70
N VAL A 351 14.07 -24.31 -15.83
CA VAL A 351 14.34 -23.02 -15.17
C VAL A 351 14.71 -21.92 -16.15
N ASP A 352 15.48 -22.23 -17.19
CA ASP A 352 15.90 -21.23 -18.18
C ASP A 352 14.73 -20.76 -19.03
N ALA A 353 13.80 -21.65 -19.38
CA ALA A 353 12.59 -21.29 -20.10
C ALA A 353 11.72 -20.31 -19.27
N LEU A 354 11.57 -20.58 -17.96
CA LEU A 354 10.85 -19.68 -17.05
C LEU A 354 11.55 -18.32 -16.92
N ARG A 355 12.87 -18.30 -16.70
CA ARG A 355 13.65 -17.06 -16.58
C ARG A 355 13.60 -16.25 -17.86
N TYR A 356 13.79 -16.88 -19.01
CA TYR A 356 13.72 -16.24 -20.31
C TYR A 356 12.31 -15.68 -20.55
N PHE A 357 11.26 -16.44 -20.25
CA PHE A 357 9.88 -15.97 -20.37
C PHE A 357 9.63 -14.70 -19.55
N ILE A 358 9.92 -14.70 -18.25
CA ILE A 358 9.65 -13.57 -17.34
C ILE A 358 10.45 -12.32 -17.74
N THR A 359 11.73 -12.49 -18.08
CA THR A 359 12.63 -11.36 -18.38
C THR A 359 12.37 -10.73 -19.74
N THR A 360 11.86 -11.49 -20.71
CA THR A 360 11.70 -11.01 -22.09
C THR A 360 10.28 -10.62 -22.46
N ASN A 361 9.29 -11.08 -21.70
CA ASN A 361 7.87 -10.74 -21.89
C ASN A 361 7.37 -9.66 -20.93
N SER A 362 8.26 -9.04 -20.16
CA SER A 362 7.94 -7.89 -19.33
C SER A 362 8.59 -6.62 -19.89
N THR A 363 7.77 -5.58 -20.07
CA THR A 363 8.27 -4.21 -20.23
C THR A 363 8.23 -3.55 -18.87
N PRO A 364 9.29 -2.85 -18.42
CA PRO A 364 9.27 -2.17 -17.13
C PRO A 364 7.99 -1.35 -16.93
N GLY A 365 7.35 -1.57 -15.80
CA GLY A 365 6.12 -0.89 -15.38
C GLY A 365 4.83 -1.41 -15.99
N LEU A 366 4.85 -2.42 -16.87
CA LEU A 366 3.67 -3.05 -17.43
C LEU A 366 3.49 -4.47 -16.88
N ASP A 367 2.24 -4.80 -16.59
CA ASP A 367 1.87 -6.17 -16.22
C ASP A 367 2.10 -7.12 -17.38
N MET A 368 2.47 -8.35 -17.06
CA MET A 368 2.55 -9.43 -18.04
C MET A 368 1.53 -10.52 -17.69
N ARG A 369 0.96 -11.14 -18.72
CA ARG A 369 0.11 -12.32 -18.54
C ARG A 369 0.98 -13.56 -18.59
N TYR A 370 0.70 -14.50 -17.69
CA TYR A 370 1.20 -15.86 -17.82
C TYR A 370 0.68 -16.46 -19.13
N SER A 371 1.51 -17.26 -19.81
CA SER A 371 1.16 -17.90 -21.07
C SER A 371 2.02 -19.14 -21.29
N ASP A 372 1.38 -20.31 -21.26
CA ASP A 372 2.04 -21.59 -21.56
C ASP A 372 2.60 -21.63 -22.99
N GLU A 373 1.94 -20.97 -23.95
CA GLU A 373 2.41 -20.84 -25.33
C GLU A 373 3.76 -20.11 -25.40
N LYS A 374 3.89 -18.98 -24.70
CA LYS A 374 5.13 -18.21 -24.66
C LYS A 374 6.25 -18.93 -23.90
N LEU A 375 5.91 -19.69 -22.86
CA LEU A 375 6.88 -20.57 -22.18
C LEU A 375 7.39 -21.66 -23.11
N LYS A 376 6.51 -22.30 -23.88
CA LYS A 376 6.91 -23.29 -24.88
C LYS A 376 7.77 -22.66 -25.98
N SER A 377 7.46 -21.44 -26.40
CA SER A 377 8.30 -20.67 -27.34
C SER A 377 9.69 -20.40 -26.77
N ALA A 378 9.79 -19.99 -25.50
CA ALA A 378 11.06 -19.80 -24.80
C ALA A 378 11.88 -21.10 -24.74
N GLN A 379 11.25 -22.22 -24.37
CA GLN A 379 11.89 -23.54 -24.33
C GLN A 379 12.41 -23.95 -25.73
N ASN A 380 11.60 -23.77 -26.78
CA ASN A 380 12.01 -24.09 -28.15
C ASN A 380 13.21 -23.24 -28.61
N TYR A 381 13.24 -21.95 -28.27
CA TYR A 381 14.37 -21.09 -28.57
C TYR A 381 15.64 -21.54 -27.86
N LEU A 382 15.57 -21.86 -26.57
CA LEU A 382 16.72 -22.36 -25.82
C LEU A 382 17.21 -23.71 -26.36
N ASN A 383 16.30 -24.59 -26.78
CA ASN A 383 16.65 -25.83 -27.47
C ASN A 383 17.34 -25.57 -28.82
N LYS A 384 17.00 -24.50 -29.54
CA LYS A 384 17.72 -24.11 -30.77
C LYS A 384 19.17 -23.74 -30.49
N ILE A 385 19.44 -22.98 -29.43
CA ILE A 385 20.80 -22.66 -28.98
C ILE A 385 21.56 -23.95 -28.59
N TRP A 386 20.90 -24.85 -27.87
CA TRP A 386 21.49 -26.13 -27.49
C TRP A 386 21.87 -26.97 -28.71
N ASN A 387 20.96 -27.09 -29.69
CA ASN A 387 21.22 -27.82 -30.93
C ASN A 387 22.38 -27.22 -31.74
N ALA A 388 22.46 -25.88 -31.82
CA ALA A 388 23.56 -25.21 -32.51
C ALA A 388 24.91 -25.47 -31.80
N THR A 389 24.92 -25.42 -30.47
CA THR A 389 26.11 -25.73 -29.65
C THR A 389 26.56 -27.17 -29.85
N ARG A 390 25.62 -28.12 -29.72
CA ARG A 390 25.88 -29.54 -29.93
C ARG A 390 26.41 -29.84 -31.33
N TYR A 391 25.89 -29.17 -32.36
CA TYR A 391 26.40 -29.32 -33.73
C TYR A 391 27.85 -28.86 -33.85
N VAL A 392 28.21 -27.73 -33.25
CA VAL A 392 29.59 -27.23 -33.23
C VAL A 392 30.49 -28.19 -32.47
N GLU A 393 30.12 -28.63 -31.26
CA GLU A 393 30.91 -29.60 -30.48
C GLU A 393 31.16 -30.90 -31.24
N MET A 394 30.12 -31.47 -31.84
CA MET A 394 30.24 -32.67 -32.68
C MET A 394 31.13 -32.45 -33.91
N SER A 395 31.17 -31.23 -34.46
CA SER A 395 31.98 -30.89 -35.63
C SER A 395 33.45 -30.66 -35.29
N LEU A 396 33.74 -30.18 -34.07
CA LEU A 396 35.11 -29.96 -33.59
C LEU A 396 35.79 -31.27 -33.18
N GLY A 397 35.03 -32.20 -32.59
CA GLY A 397 35.55 -33.46 -32.07
C GLY A 397 36.30 -33.31 -30.74
N ASP A 398 36.52 -34.44 -30.04
CA ASP A 398 37.05 -34.45 -28.67
C ASP A 398 38.51 -33.97 -28.56
N ASP A 399 39.27 -34.04 -29.66
CA ASP A 399 40.69 -33.65 -29.72
C ASP A 399 40.91 -32.17 -30.09
N PHE A 400 39.83 -31.38 -30.23
CA PHE A 400 39.94 -29.98 -30.59
C PHE A 400 40.58 -29.15 -29.47
N VAL A 401 41.66 -28.43 -29.80
CA VAL A 401 42.32 -27.49 -28.89
C VAL A 401 42.05 -26.06 -29.36
N PRO A 402 41.35 -25.22 -28.55
CA PRO A 402 41.13 -23.82 -28.87
C PRO A 402 42.46 -23.08 -29.11
N SER A 403 42.55 -22.37 -30.23
CA SER A 403 43.72 -21.56 -30.60
C SER A 403 43.35 -20.09 -30.77
N ILE A 404 44.35 -19.21 -30.69
CA ILE A 404 44.13 -17.79 -30.95
C ILE A 404 43.71 -17.61 -32.41
N LEU A 405 42.66 -16.84 -32.61
CA LEU A 405 42.06 -16.61 -33.91
C LEU A 405 42.97 -15.73 -34.79
N GLU A 406 43.56 -16.33 -35.83
CA GLU A 406 44.40 -15.61 -36.80
C GLU A 406 43.54 -14.89 -37.85
N LYS A 407 43.46 -13.56 -37.78
CA LYS A 407 42.54 -12.74 -38.60
C LYS A 407 42.81 -12.87 -40.10
N GLU A 408 44.07 -13.09 -40.47
CA GLU A 408 44.54 -13.24 -41.85
C GLU A 408 43.99 -14.53 -42.49
N LYS A 409 43.75 -15.57 -41.69
CA LYS A 409 43.25 -16.88 -42.13
C LYS A 409 41.72 -16.97 -42.21
N LEU A 410 41.00 -15.95 -41.73
CA LEU A 410 39.53 -15.94 -41.75
C LEU A 410 38.98 -15.84 -43.16
N SER A 411 38.05 -16.73 -43.50
CA SER A 411 37.27 -16.64 -44.72
C SER A 411 36.33 -15.43 -44.69
N THR A 412 35.75 -15.11 -45.85
CA THR A 412 34.73 -14.06 -45.94
C THR A 412 33.52 -14.35 -45.04
N LEU A 413 33.13 -15.62 -44.89
CA LEU A 413 32.03 -16.03 -44.03
C LEU A 413 32.37 -15.86 -42.54
N ASP A 414 33.59 -16.22 -42.13
CA ASP A 414 34.04 -16.03 -40.76
C ASP A 414 34.06 -14.53 -40.39
N ARG A 415 34.58 -13.71 -41.31
CA ARG A 415 34.57 -12.24 -41.13
C ARG A 415 33.16 -11.67 -41.10
N TYR A 416 32.25 -12.21 -41.91
CA TYR A 416 30.85 -11.81 -41.91
C TYR A 416 30.19 -12.09 -40.56
N ILE A 417 30.24 -13.33 -40.07
CA ILE A 417 29.56 -13.70 -38.82
C ILE A 417 30.15 -12.99 -37.60
N LEU A 418 31.48 -12.80 -37.55
CA LEU A 418 32.13 -12.02 -36.49
C LEU A 418 31.73 -10.53 -36.53
N SER A 419 31.58 -9.95 -37.73
CA SER A 419 31.09 -8.58 -37.89
C SER A 419 29.62 -8.45 -37.45
N ARG A 420 28.78 -9.45 -37.75
CA ARG A 420 27.40 -9.53 -37.26
C ARG A 420 27.36 -9.64 -35.73
N LEU A 421 28.18 -10.52 -35.15
CA LEU A 421 28.29 -10.71 -33.71
C LEU A 421 28.68 -9.42 -32.99
N GLU A 422 29.70 -8.71 -33.47
CA GLU A 422 30.15 -7.44 -32.87
C GLU A 422 29.03 -6.37 -32.88
N LYS A 423 28.26 -6.29 -33.98
CA LYS A 423 27.09 -5.39 -34.06
C LYS A 423 25.99 -5.82 -33.09
N THR A 424 25.75 -7.13 -32.97
CA THR A 424 24.78 -7.70 -32.02
C THR A 424 25.18 -7.37 -30.58
N ILE A 425 26.43 -7.58 -30.19
CA ILE A 425 26.96 -7.27 -28.86
C ILE A 425 26.69 -5.81 -28.50
N LYS A 426 27.07 -4.86 -29.37
CA LYS A 426 26.84 -3.42 -29.13
C LYS A 426 25.36 -3.07 -28.95
N ARG A 427 24.50 -3.65 -29.79
CA ARG A 427 23.05 -3.39 -29.74
C ARG A 427 22.43 -3.98 -28.47
N VAL A 428 22.83 -5.19 -28.08
CA VAL A 428 22.37 -5.85 -26.85
C VAL A 428 22.83 -5.05 -25.64
N GLN A 429 24.10 -4.67 -25.56
CA GLN A 429 24.64 -3.89 -24.45
C GLN A 429 23.88 -2.57 -24.26
N ALA A 430 23.62 -1.84 -25.34
CA ALA A 430 22.84 -0.59 -25.28
C ALA A 430 21.39 -0.77 -24.77
N LYS A 431 20.81 -1.96 -24.91
CA LYS A 431 19.49 -2.31 -24.37
C LYS A 431 19.57 -2.76 -22.91
N MET A 432 20.58 -3.55 -22.58
CA MET A 432 20.85 -4.01 -21.21
C MET A 432 21.13 -2.82 -20.26
N GLU A 433 21.91 -1.83 -20.70
CA GLU A 433 22.18 -0.59 -19.96
C GLU A 433 20.92 0.24 -19.64
N LYS A 434 19.82 -0.01 -20.36
CA LYS A 434 18.53 0.65 -20.16
C LYS A 434 17.49 -0.25 -19.50
N TYR A 435 17.88 -1.44 -19.07
CA TYR A 435 16.99 -2.47 -18.54
C TYR A 435 15.89 -2.91 -19.54
N GLU A 436 16.13 -2.76 -20.84
CA GLU A 436 15.21 -3.16 -21.93
C GLU A 436 15.42 -4.62 -22.34
N PHE A 437 15.24 -5.56 -21.39
CA PHE A 437 15.57 -6.98 -21.56
C PHE A 437 14.81 -7.67 -22.71
N GLY A 438 13.52 -7.35 -22.90
CA GLY A 438 12.75 -7.87 -24.04
C GLY A 438 13.34 -7.45 -25.40
N ALA A 439 13.77 -6.19 -25.52
CA ALA A 439 14.39 -5.69 -26.75
C ALA A 439 15.79 -6.29 -26.97
N ALA A 440 16.58 -6.46 -25.90
CA ALA A 440 17.86 -7.17 -25.96
C ALA A 440 17.68 -8.62 -26.44
N SER A 441 16.67 -9.31 -25.92
CA SER A 441 16.31 -10.67 -26.31
C SER A 441 15.90 -10.78 -27.78
N SER A 442 15.10 -9.86 -28.32
CA SER A 442 14.74 -9.89 -29.74
C SER A 442 15.98 -9.76 -30.64
N ILE A 443 16.97 -8.97 -30.24
CA ILE A 443 18.23 -8.82 -31.00
C ILE A 443 19.03 -10.13 -30.97
N LEU A 444 19.12 -10.78 -29.80
CA LEU A 444 19.80 -12.08 -29.65
C LEU A 444 19.09 -13.17 -30.46
N TYR A 445 17.76 -13.22 -30.39
CA TYR A 445 16.95 -14.19 -31.10
C TYR A 445 17.21 -14.13 -32.61
N ASN A 446 17.16 -12.93 -33.20
CA ASN A 446 17.42 -12.73 -34.62
C ASN A 446 18.85 -13.10 -35.02
N PHE A 447 19.85 -12.83 -34.17
CA PHE A 447 21.22 -13.25 -34.47
C PHE A 447 21.35 -14.78 -34.49
N VAL A 448 20.76 -15.47 -33.51
CA VAL A 448 20.79 -16.94 -33.46
C VAL A 448 20.08 -17.56 -34.65
N TYR A 449 18.89 -17.06 -35.01
CA TYR A 449 18.04 -17.66 -36.05
C TYR A 449 18.36 -17.21 -37.47
N ASP A 450 18.69 -15.93 -37.69
CA ASP A 450 18.82 -15.36 -39.04
C ASP A 450 20.28 -15.29 -39.51
N ASP A 451 21.24 -15.21 -38.56
CA ASP A 451 22.66 -15.05 -38.88
C ASP A 451 23.51 -16.31 -38.56
N PHE A 452 23.30 -16.97 -37.41
CA PHE A 452 24.18 -18.04 -36.94
C PHE A 452 23.77 -19.47 -37.32
N CYS A 453 22.49 -19.81 -37.13
CA CYS A 453 21.95 -21.15 -37.42
C CYS A 453 21.25 -21.22 -38.76
#